data_AF-A0A7V3NP57-F1
#
_entry.id   AF-A0A7V3NP57-F1
#
_cell.length_a   1.000
_cell.length_b   1.000
_cell.length_c   1.000
_cell.angle_alpha   90.00
_cell.angle_beta   90.00
_cell.angle_gamma   90.00
#
_symmetry.space_group_name_H-M   'P 1'
#
loop_
_entity.id
_entity.type
_entity.pdbx_description
1 polymer ?
#
loop_
_entity_poly.entity_id
_entity_poly.type
_entity_poly.pdbx_seq_one_letter_code
_entity_poly.pdbx_strand_id
1 'polypeptide(L)'
;MDARVKEIEELGQSGERIQGKDFSALIASGVDWKGLSFFQCNFSGANFSEAVLSGVRLEECNLAKANFKAARVVDSVFIKSDLREADFQAVDLEGTEFIESQLISAKLSRLDLSKTSFEKCIVKAASLRTSVLKENQLRGMDLESADLGEVDFSGLKIRGLNLAKARLDQASFKESELLEIDFSDANLEGADFSQAKLEKCVLKGARLRNALFNSATVIDCNFNQANMIDFRAKESKWRTCQIRGSNLSGADFKGATLFGIDFAQTQLNELKFDDATLVGVNFYQARLRGASFKNTALSAPDFEEMDFPKGELARQNLSRINFKGASLDEINLSGAILKDADFAYARLAGAKLNQADLSRANLTGANLAQADLTKANLERANLDYALLNQAKLQFANLANASLRSAHLNNADLSQANLQNAVLEDVELNQAVLTGANVKNARIKKKERKALCQECGQALDKTGKCPMCSAEKSVVLKRKFDFSPILFFLALLAGPLLWILDSSLYFSKFSNFELLFMGSLGLGIIISILTLILGFTLWSKDAPSVRGARVITIFNLLVWATVGLLVVIK
;
A
#
# COMPACT_ATOMS: atom_id res chain seq x y z
N MET A 1 -23.68 -24.67 -65.83
CA MET A 1 -22.38 -25.23 -65.38
C MET A 1 -21.32 -24.62 -66.29
N ASP A 2 -20.30 -23.99 -65.73
CA ASP A 2 -19.20 -23.38 -66.50
C ASP A 2 -18.53 -24.44 -67.38
N ALA A 3 -18.24 -24.11 -68.65
CA ALA A 3 -17.67 -25.06 -69.59
C ALA A 3 -16.32 -25.63 -69.10
N ARG A 4 -15.57 -24.86 -68.30
CA ARG A 4 -14.30 -25.26 -67.71
C ARG A 4 -14.47 -26.35 -66.65
N VAL A 5 -15.65 -26.53 -66.05
CA VAL A 5 -15.89 -27.64 -65.12
C VAL A 5 -15.83 -28.98 -65.85
N LYS A 6 -16.38 -29.05 -67.06
CA LYS A 6 -16.29 -30.28 -67.88
C LYS A 6 -14.86 -30.59 -68.28
N GLU A 7 -14.06 -29.57 -68.61
CA GLU A 7 -12.62 -29.74 -68.88
C GLU A 7 -11.90 -30.37 -67.67
N ILE A 8 -12.24 -29.93 -66.45
CA ILE A 8 -11.66 -30.49 -65.21
C ILE A 8 -12.12 -31.93 -64.97
N GLU A 9 -13.39 -32.25 -65.22
CA GLU A 9 -13.90 -33.64 -65.12
C GLU A 9 -13.22 -34.57 -66.12
N GLU A 10 -13.01 -34.13 -67.37
CA GLU A 10 -12.31 -34.90 -68.41
C GLU A 10 -10.83 -35.11 -68.07
N LEU A 11 -10.14 -34.05 -67.61
CA LEU A 11 -8.75 -34.14 -67.16
C LEU A 11 -8.62 -34.99 -65.90
N GLY A 12 -9.61 -34.98 -65.00
CA GLY A 12 -9.62 -35.79 -63.79
C GLY A 12 -9.71 -37.29 -64.06
N GLN A 13 -10.34 -37.71 -65.15
CA GLN A 13 -10.45 -39.12 -65.55
C GLN A 13 -9.11 -39.73 -65.96
N SER A 14 -8.15 -38.94 -66.42
CA SER A 14 -6.82 -39.45 -66.76
C SER A 14 -6.00 -39.84 -65.52
N GLY A 15 -6.42 -39.39 -64.32
CA GLY A 15 -5.67 -39.54 -63.08
C GLY A 15 -4.40 -38.70 -63.03
N GLU A 16 -4.13 -37.89 -64.04
CA GLU A 16 -3.00 -36.98 -64.08
C GLU A 16 -3.27 -35.70 -63.28
N ARG A 17 -2.18 -35.06 -62.86
CA ARG A 17 -2.22 -33.78 -62.17
C ARG A 17 -2.60 -32.66 -63.13
N ILE A 18 -3.63 -31.90 -62.81
CA ILE A 18 -4.05 -30.74 -63.59
C ILE A 18 -3.09 -29.58 -63.31
N GLN A 19 -2.34 -29.14 -64.30
CA GLN A 19 -1.23 -28.20 -64.11
C GLN A 19 -1.37 -26.91 -64.95
N GLY A 20 -1.08 -25.77 -64.32
CA GLY A 20 -0.84 -24.49 -65.01
C GLY A 20 -2.07 -23.87 -65.68
N LYS A 21 -3.26 -24.34 -65.35
CA LYS A 21 -4.53 -23.91 -65.97
C LYS A 21 -5.15 -22.70 -65.26
N ASP A 22 -5.87 -21.87 -66.03
CA ASP A 22 -6.60 -20.72 -65.51
C ASP A 22 -8.10 -20.99 -65.39
N PHE A 23 -8.55 -21.05 -64.16
CA PHE A 23 -9.91 -21.25 -63.70
C PHE A 23 -10.37 -20.08 -62.81
N SER A 24 -9.84 -18.87 -63.05
CA SER A 24 -10.31 -17.67 -62.36
C SER A 24 -11.81 -17.45 -62.57
N ALA A 25 -12.48 -17.00 -61.50
CA ALA A 25 -13.94 -16.80 -61.43
C ALA A 25 -14.76 -18.03 -61.88
N LEU A 26 -14.22 -19.24 -61.75
CA LEU A 26 -14.92 -20.48 -62.07
C LEU A 26 -16.20 -20.62 -61.23
N ILE A 27 -17.30 -20.97 -61.87
CA ILE A 27 -18.56 -21.29 -61.17
C ILE A 27 -18.64 -22.81 -61.02
N ALA A 28 -18.20 -23.32 -59.87
CA ALA A 28 -18.13 -24.73 -59.51
C ALA A 28 -18.95 -25.07 -58.24
N SER A 29 -20.03 -24.34 -58.01
CA SER A 29 -20.91 -24.58 -56.86
C SER A 29 -21.57 -25.96 -56.95
N GLY A 30 -21.56 -26.72 -55.85
CA GLY A 30 -22.21 -28.04 -55.76
C GLY A 30 -21.54 -29.15 -56.56
N VAL A 31 -20.34 -28.91 -57.11
CA VAL A 31 -19.63 -29.89 -57.94
C VAL A 31 -18.79 -30.83 -57.08
N ASP A 32 -18.66 -32.10 -57.48
CA ASP A 32 -17.80 -33.10 -56.82
C ASP A 32 -16.43 -33.18 -57.49
N TRP A 33 -15.38 -32.93 -56.71
CA TRP A 33 -13.98 -32.82 -57.14
C TRP A 33 -13.11 -33.88 -56.46
N LYS A 34 -13.70 -34.95 -55.95
CA LYS A 34 -13.02 -35.95 -55.12
C LYS A 34 -11.74 -36.49 -55.76
N GLY A 35 -10.64 -36.46 -55.00
CA GLY A 35 -9.35 -37.04 -55.37
C GLY A 35 -8.55 -36.28 -56.43
N LEU A 36 -9.02 -35.11 -56.88
CA LEU A 36 -8.31 -34.33 -57.90
C LEU A 36 -7.02 -33.69 -57.34
N SER A 37 -6.02 -33.56 -58.21
CA SER A 37 -4.73 -32.94 -57.88
C SER A 37 -4.43 -31.80 -58.84
N PHE A 38 -4.18 -30.62 -58.27
CA PHE A 38 -3.88 -29.39 -58.98
C PHE A 38 -2.47 -28.90 -58.65
N PHE A 39 -1.79 -28.33 -59.65
CA PHE A 39 -0.49 -27.70 -59.51
C PHE A 39 -0.44 -26.38 -60.26
N GLN A 40 -0.08 -25.29 -59.58
CA GLN A 40 0.11 -23.99 -60.22
C GLN A 40 -1.12 -23.52 -61.03
N CYS A 41 -2.32 -23.91 -60.57
CA CYS A 41 -3.58 -23.50 -61.17
C CYS A 41 -4.08 -22.18 -60.56
N ASN A 42 -4.76 -21.37 -61.37
CA ASN A 42 -5.41 -20.15 -60.92
C ASN A 42 -6.91 -20.38 -60.70
N PHE A 43 -7.38 -20.26 -59.48
CA PHE A 43 -8.77 -20.32 -59.04
C PHE A 43 -9.21 -19.03 -58.34
N SER A 44 -8.53 -17.91 -58.61
CA SER A 44 -8.87 -16.64 -57.97
C SER A 44 -10.32 -16.24 -58.24
N GLY A 45 -11.06 -15.91 -57.17
CA GLY A 45 -12.49 -15.58 -57.23
C GLY A 45 -13.41 -16.73 -57.63
N ALA A 46 -12.93 -17.98 -57.70
CA ALA A 46 -13.76 -19.13 -58.01
C ALA A 46 -14.81 -19.38 -56.92
N ASN A 47 -16.01 -19.81 -57.34
CA ASN A 47 -17.10 -20.17 -56.45
C ASN A 47 -17.19 -21.69 -56.31
N PHE A 48 -16.72 -22.20 -55.17
CA PHE A 48 -16.80 -23.58 -54.72
C PHE A 48 -17.90 -23.79 -53.66
N SER A 49 -18.88 -22.89 -53.55
CA SER A 49 -19.93 -23.04 -52.53
C SER A 49 -20.66 -24.37 -52.66
N GLU A 50 -20.88 -25.07 -51.54
CA GLU A 50 -21.54 -26.39 -51.51
C GLU A 50 -20.82 -27.50 -52.30
N ALA A 51 -19.60 -27.26 -52.81
CA ALA A 51 -18.82 -28.25 -53.54
C ALA A 51 -18.25 -29.33 -52.61
N VAL A 52 -17.92 -30.49 -53.17
CA VAL A 52 -17.27 -31.60 -52.45
C VAL A 52 -15.81 -31.70 -52.90
N LEU A 53 -14.90 -31.33 -52.02
CA LEU A 53 -13.45 -31.42 -52.19
C LEU A 53 -12.93 -32.44 -51.17
N SER A 54 -13.16 -33.73 -51.42
CA SER A 54 -12.66 -34.80 -50.55
C SER A 54 -11.36 -35.38 -51.10
N GLY A 55 -10.27 -35.36 -50.33
CA GLY A 55 -8.97 -35.87 -50.79
C GLY A 55 -8.33 -35.06 -51.91
N VAL A 56 -8.68 -33.78 -52.05
CA VAL A 56 -8.15 -32.90 -53.10
C VAL A 56 -6.79 -32.37 -52.71
N ARG A 57 -5.86 -32.33 -53.66
CA ARG A 57 -4.53 -31.72 -53.47
C ARG A 57 -4.41 -30.44 -54.28
N LEU A 58 -4.15 -29.32 -53.63
CA LEU A 58 -3.94 -28.00 -54.24
C LEU A 58 -2.54 -27.51 -53.87
N GLU A 59 -1.61 -27.50 -54.80
CA GLU A 59 -0.22 -27.11 -54.56
C GLU A 59 0.15 -25.91 -55.44
N GLU A 60 0.74 -24.88 -54.81
CA GLU A 60 1.12 -23.63 -55.48
C GLU A 60 -0.05 -22.99 -56.27
N CYS A 61 -1.29 -23.22 -55.83
CA CYS A 61 -2.48 -22.73 -56.50
C CYS A 61 -2.87 -21.34 -55.98
N ASN A 62 -3.36 -20.48 -56.88
CA ASN A 62 -3.94 -19.19 -56.51
C ASN A 62 -5.43 -19.34 -56.27
N LEU A 63 -5.87 -19.28 -55.02
CA LEU A 63 -7.26 -19.39 -54.57
C LEU A 63 -7.73 -18.10 -53.88
N ALA A 64 -7.08 -16.96 -54.19
CA ALA A 64 -7.43 -15.68 -53.59
C ALA A 64 -8.89 -15.34 -53.87
N LYS A 65 -9.63 -14.92 -52.83
CA LYS A 65 -11.07 -14.60 -52.89
C LYS A 65 -11.98 -15.75 -53.31
N ALA A 66 -11.49 -16.99 -53.29
CA ALA A 66 -12.32 -18.15 -53.57
C ALA A 66 -13.40 -18.33 -52.49
N ASN A 67 -14.59 -18.74 -52.89
CA ASN A 67 -15.73 -18.96 -52.01
C ASN A 67 -15.90 -20.46 -51.74
N PHE A 68 -15.60 -20.90 -50.51
CA PHE A 68 -15.79 -22.27 -50.02
C PHE A 68 -17.00 -22.39 -49.08
N LYS A 69 -17.91 -21.40 -49.09
CA LYS A 69 -19.04 -21.39 -48.16
C LYS A 69 -19.86 -22.67 -48.27
N ALA A 70 -20.11 -23.31 -47.13
CA ALA A 70 -20.83 -24.59 -47.02
C ALA A 70 -20.23 -25.74 -47.87
N ALA A 71 -19.00 -25.61 -48.36
CA ALA A 71 -18.31 -26.68 -49.06
C ALA A 71 -17.86 -27.76 -48.07
N ARG A 72 -17.65 -28.97 -48.58
CA ARG A 72 -17.05 -30.07 -47.83
C ARG A 72 -15.62 -30.28 -48.30
N VAL A 73 -14.67 -29.74 -47.57
CA VAL A 73 -13.24 -29.81 -47.85
C VAL A 73 -12.60 -30.75 -46.83
N VAL A 74 -12.72 -32.05 -47.07
CA VAL A 74 -12.35 -33.10 -46.11
C VAL A 74 -11.13 -33.87 -46.60
N ASP A 75 -10.20 -34.17 -45.70
CA ASP A 75 -8.94 -34.88 -46.01
C ASP A 75 -8.16 -34.26 -47.18
N SER A 76 -8.32 -32.96 -47.41
CA SER A 76 -7.71 -32.24 -48.52
C SER A 76 -6.44 -31.52 -48.07
N VAL A 77 -5.53 -31.27 -49.02
CA VAL A 77 -4.21 -30.71 -48.72
C VAL A 77 -3.95 -29.48 -49.59
N PHE A 78 -3.69 -28.34 -48.93
CA PHE A 78 -3.28 -27.09 -49.54
C PHE A 78 -1.82 -26.82 -49.20
N ILE A 79 -0.95 -26.81 -50.21
CA ILE A 79 0.50 -26.58 -50.04
C ILE A 79 0.89 -25.32 -50.78
N LYS A 80 1.56 -24.38 -50.10
CA LYS A 80 2.07 -23.12 -50.68
C LYS A 80 1.02 -22.37 -51.51
N SER A 81 -0.25 -22.50 -51.14
CA SER A 81 -1.37 -21.94 -51.90
C SER A 81 -1.77 -20.58 -51.35
N ASP A 82 -2.21 -19.70 -52.24
CA ASP A 82 -2.69 -18.36 -51.91
C ASP A 82 -4.20 -18.41 -51.65
N LEU A 83 -4.62 -18.30 -50.40
CA LEU A 83 -6.02 -18.33 -49.94
C LEU A 83 -6.44 -16.98 -49.34
N ARG A 84 -5.80 -15.89 -49.78
CA ARG A 84 -6.09 -14.55 -49.24
C ARG A 84 -7.54 -14.18 -49.51
N GLU A 85 -8.22 -13.64 -48.50
CA GLU A 85 -9.63 -13.25 -48.55
C GLU A 85 -10.60 -14.41 -48.90
N ALA A 86 -10.16 -15.68 -48.82
CA ALA A 86 -11.03 -16.82 -49.08
C ALA A 86 -12.15 -16.93 -48.03
N ASP A 87 -13.33 -17.34 -48.47
CA ASP A 87 -14.53 -17.47 -47.62
C ASP A 87 -14.77 -18.92 -47.23
N PHE A 88 -14.48 -19.27 -45.99
CA PHE A 88 -14.67 -20.62 -45.43
C PHE A 88 -15.89 -20.69 -44.50
N GLN A 89 -16.86 -19.78 -44.61
CA GLN A 89 -18.01 -19.82 -43.71
C GLN A 89 -18.80 -21.13 -43.83
N ALA A 90 -19.04 -21.78 -42.69
CA ALA A 90 -19.76 -23.06 -42.61
C ALA A 90 -19.15 -24.20 -43.46
N VAL A 91 -17.86 -24.11 -43.80
CA VAL A 91 -17.14 -25.21 -44.44
C VAL A 91 -16.93 -26.36 -43.46
N ASP A 92 -16.92 -27.59 -43.95
CA ASP A 92 -16.36 -28.74 -43.24
C ASP A 92 -14.88 -28.90 -43.63
N LEU A 93 -13.96 -28.76 -42.67
CA LEU A 93 -12.51 -28.86 -42.83
C LEU A 93 -11.90 -30.06 -42.10
N GLU A 94 -12.70 -31.10 -41.80
CA GLU A 94 -12.19 -32.30 -41.12
C GLU A 94 -11.02 -32.93 -41.88
N GLY A 95 -9.89 -33.14 -41.20
CA GLY A 95 -8.70 -33.77 -41.78
C GLY A 95 -7.94 -32.92 -42.80
N THR A 96 -8.37 -31.67 -43.04
CA THR A 96 -7.72 -30.80 -44.02
C THR A 96 -6.41 -30.21 -43.49
N GLU A 97 -5.41 -30.17 -44.36
CA GLU A 97 -4.07 -29.66 -44.07
C GLU A 97 -3.75 -28.42 -44.90
N PHE A 98 -3.35 -27.34 -44.23
CA PHE A 98 -2.72 -26.18 -44.83
C PHE A 98 -1.23 -26.18 -44.48
N ILE A 99 -0.37 -26.15 -45.48
CA ILE A 99 1.09 -26.20 -45.31
C ILE A 99 1.69 -25.01 -46.07
N GLU A 100 2.42 -24.14 -45.36
CA GLU A 100 3.09 -22.95 -45.91
C GLU A 100 2.15 -22.06 -46.77
N SER A 101 0.85 -22.11 -46.48
CA SER A 101 -0.19 -21.43 -47.26
C SER A 101 -0.55 -20.08 -46.65
N GLN A 102 -1.05 -19.17 -47.48
CA GLN A 102 -1.39 -17.80 -47.08
C GLN A 102 -2.90 -17.65 -46.92
N LEU A 103 -3.39 -17.52 -45.70
CA LEU A 103 -4.82 -17.32 -45.37
C LEU A 103 -5.10 -15.89 -44.88
N ILE A 104 -4.39 -14.89 -45.44
CA ILE A 104 -4.52 -13.50 -44.99
C ILE A 104 -5.94 -13.01 -45.23
N SER A 105 -6.59 -12.48 -44.19
CA SER A 105 -7.99 -12.01 -44.24
C SER A 105 -9.01 -13.08 -44.63
N ALA A 106 -8.68 -14.37 -44.50
CA ALA A 106 -9.63 -15.45 -44.71
C ALA A 106 -10.74 -15.44 -43.64
N LYS A 107 -11.95 -15.89 -44.00
CA LYS A 107 -13.11 -15.97 -43.10
C LYS A 107 -13.27 -17.39 -42.55
N LEU A 108 -12.74 -17.64 -41.36
CA LEU A 108 -12.72 -18.93 -40.66
C LEU A 108 -13.57 -18.92 -39.37
N SER A 109 -14.49 -17.98 -39.24
CA SER A 109 -15.28 -17.79 -38.02
C SER A 109 -16.26 -18.95 -37.79
N ARG A 110 -16.47 -19.32 -36.52
CA ARG A 110 -17.46 -20.35 -36.09
C ARG A 110 -17.20 -21.75 -36.69
N LEU A 111 -15.94 -22.09 -36.94
CA LEU A 111 -15.54 -23.40 -37.42
C LEU A 111 -14.99 -24.26 -36.28
N ASP A 112 -15.24 -25.58 -36.37
CA ASP A 112 -14.46 -26.55 -35.60
C ASP A 112 -13.17 -26.85 -36.37
N LEU A 113 -12.06 -26.25 -35.93
CA LEU A 113 -10.74 -26.44 -36.52
C LEU A 113 -9.91 -27.46 -35.74
N SER A 114 -10.52 -28.21 -34.82
CA SER A 114 -9.81 -29.17 -33.96
C SER A 114 -9.09 -30.26 -34.76
N LYS A 115 -9.63 -30.63 -35.93
CA LYS A 115 -9.08 -31.62 -36.85
C LYS A 115 -8.43 -31.02 -38.11
N THR A 116 -8.20 -29.71 -38.15
CA THR A 116 -7.62 -29.01 -39.31
C THR A 116 -6.20 -28.55 -38.99
N SER A 117 -5.22 -28.95 -39.81
CA SER A 117 -3.80 -28.63 -39.59
C SER A 117 -3.38 -27.34 -40.30
N PHE A 118 -2.55 -26.54 -39.63
CA PHE A 118 -1.94 -25.35 -40.20
C PHE A 118 -0.44 -25.33 -39.89
N GLU A 119 0.35 -25.90 -40.79
CA GLU A 119 1.81 -25.89 -40.66
C GLU A 119 2.38 -24.63 -41.31
N LYS A 120 3.07 -23.78 -40.54
CA LYS A 120 3.79 -22.58 -41.02
C LYS A 120 2.91 -21.66 -41.88
N CYS A 121 1.63 -21.59 -41.57
CA CYS A 121 0.67 -20.78 -42.33
C CYS A 121 0.69 -19.32 -41.89
N ILE A 122 0.50 -18.42 -42.86
CA ILE A 122 0.33 -16.98 -42.61
C ILE A 122 -1.16 -16.70 -42.53
N VAL A 123 -1.69 -16.48 -41.33
CA VAL A 123 -3.13 -16.35 -41.04
C VAL A 123 -3.44 -14.93 -40.53
N LYS A 124 -2.70 -13.94 -41.05
CA LYS A 124 -2.81 -12.54 -40.63
C LYS A 124 -4.17 -11.96 -40.96
N ALA A 125 -4.72 -11.16 -40.05
CA ALA A 125 -6.00 -10.48 -40.23
C ALA A 125 -7.20 -11.41 -40.59
N ALA A 126 -7.05 -12.72 -40.45
CA ALA A 126 -8.12 -13.67 -40.66
C ALA A 126 -9.13 -13.58 -39.50
N SER A 127 -10.39 -13.90 -39.77
CA SER A 127 -11.39 -14.01 -38.70
C SER A 127 -11.55 -15.46 -38.29
N LEU A 128 -11.11 -15.77 -37.07
CA LEU A 128 -11.26 -17.05 -36.39
C LEU A 128 -12.20 -16.94 -35.18
N ARG A 129 -12.95 -15.85 -35.07
CA ARG A 129 -13.86 -15.57 -33.95
C ARG A 129 -14.73 -16.79 -33.64
N THR A 130 -14.83 -17.14 -32.36
CA THR A 130 -15.64 -18.28 -31.86
C THR A 130 -15.33 -19.64 -32.50
N SER A 131 -14.15 -19.82 -33.11
CA SER A 131 -13.69 -21.11 -33.62
C SER A 131 -13.11 -21.98 -32.50
N VAL A 132 -13.12 -23.31 -32.70
CA VAL A 132 -12.50 -24.27 -31.79
C VAL A 132 -11.09 -24.57 -32.26
N LEU A 133 -10.10 -24.22 -31.46
CA LEU A 133 -8.68 -24.47 -31.73
C LEU A 133 -8.10 -25.45 -30.69
N LYS A 134 -7.06 -26.19 -31.08
CA LYS A 134 -6.30 -27.10 -30.21
C LYS A 134 -4.80 -26.85 -30.36
N GLU A 135 -4.01 -27.31 -29.38
CA GLU A 135 -2.57 -27.03 -29.28
C GLU A 135 -1.81 -27.27 -30.58
N ASN A 136 -2.01 -28.42 -31.22
CA ASN A 136 -1.26 -28.82 -32.42
C ASN A 136 -1.46 -27.86 -33.59
N GLN A 137 -2.58 -27.14 -33.65
CA GLN A 137 -2.93 -26.28 -34.77
C GLN A 137 -2.20 -24.93 -34.74
N LEU A 138 -1.80 -24.47 -33.56
CA LEU A 138 -1.22 -23.14 -33.40
C LEU A 138 0.30 -23.10 -33.68
N ARG A 139 0.93 -24.26 -33.89
CA ARG A 139 2.39 -24.36 -34.00
C ARG A 139 2.88 -23.72 -35.31
N GLY A 140 3.61 -22.62 -35.17
CA GLY A 140 4.22 -21.92 -36.31
C GLY A 140 3.24 -21.09 -37.14
N MET A 141 2.02 -20.87 -36.66
CA MET A 141 1.10 -19.90 -37.25
C MET A 141 1.55 -18.47 -37.00
N ASP A 142 1.31 -17.58 -37.96
CA ASP A 142 1.35 -16.13 -37.76
C ASP A 142 -0.07 -15.56 -37.75
N LEU A 143 -0.55 -15.15 -36.57
CA LEU A 143 -1.90 -14.64 -36.32
C LEU A 143 -1.90 -13.13 -36.05
N GLU A 144 -0.89 -12.40 -36.55
CA GLU A 144 -0.86 -10.94 -36.43
C GLU A 144 -2.17 -10.32 -36.96
N SER A 145 -2.78 -9.43 -36.18
CA SER A 145 -4.03 -8.73 -36.50
C SER A 145 -5.26 -9.63 -36.70
N ALA A 146 -5.17 -10.93 -36.42
CA ALA A 146 -6.31 -11.84 -36.54
C ALA A 146 -7.44 -11.49 -35.57
N ASP A 147 -8.68 -11.79 -35.94
CA ASP A 147 -9.85 -11.68 -35.07
C ASP A 147 -10.15 -13.03 -34.42
N LEU A 148 -9.82 -13.11 -33.13
CA LEU A 148 -9.89 -14.28 -32.25
C LEU A 148 -10.78 -13.96 -31.02
N GLY A 149 -11.70 -13.00 -31.14
CA GLY A 149 -12.62 -12.66 -30.06
C GLY A 149 -13.45 -13.87 -29.62
N GLU A 150 -13.66 -14.00 -28.31
CA GLU A 150 -14.42 -15.10 -27.68
C GLU A 150 -13.89 -16.52 -27.99
N VAL A 151 -12.66 -16.66 -28.48
CA VAL A 151 -12.03 -17.98 -28.69
C VAL A 151 -11.56 -18.56 -27.36
N ASP A 152 -11.74 -19.87 -27.21
CA ASP A 152 -11.31 -20.61 -26.02
C ASP A 152 -9.94 -21.29 -26.24
N PHE A 153 -8.92 -20.74 -25.59
CA PHE A 153 -7.57 -21.27 -25.49
C PHE A 153 -7.30 -21.94 -24.14
N SER A 154 -8.33 -22.23 -23.34
CA SER A 154 -8.16 -22.73 -21.98
C SER A 154 -7.42 -24.08 -21.96
N GLY A 155 -6.49 -24.21 -21.02
CA GLY A 155 -5.68 -25.41 -20.83
C GLY A 155 -4.64 -25.70 -21.92
N LEU A 156 -4.53 -24.86 -22.96
CA LEU A 156 -3.57 -25.07 -24.04
C LEU A 156 -2.14 -24.70 -23.63
N LYS A 157 -1.15 -25.40 -24.20
CA LYS A 157 0.28 -25.09 -24.07
C LYS A 157 0.80 -24.47 -25.36
N ILE A 158 0.94 -23.16 -25.38
CA ILE A 158 1.27 -22.41 -26.60
C ILE A 158 2.68 -21.83 -26.47
N ARG A 159 3.48 -21.95 -27.52
CA ARG A 159 4.83 -21.38 -27.57
C ARG A 159 5.07 -20.58 -28.86
N GLY A 160 5.65 -19.39 -28.72
CA GLY A 160 6.20 -18.62 -29.84
C GLY A 160 5.16 -18.11 -30.85
N LEU A 161 3.89 -18.02 -30.44
CA LEU A 161 2.80 -17.59 -31.32
C LEU A 161 2.80 -16.06 -31.45
N ASN A 162 2.69 -15.58 -32.68
CA ASN A 162 2.52 -14.16 -32.95
C ASN A 162 1.03 -13.78 -32.95
N LEU A 163 0.61 -13.02 -31.95
CA LEU A 163 -0.73 -12.45 -31.78
C LEU A 163 -0.68 -10.91 -31.72
N ALA A 164 0.38 -10.29 -32.24
CA ALA A 164 0.50 -8.85 -32.23
C ALA A 164 -0.68 -8.20 -32.96
N LYS A 165 -1.26 -7.15 -32.37
CA LYS A 165 -2.44 -6.40 -32.85
C LYS A 165 -3.71 -7.24 -33.04
N ALA A 166 -3.71 -8.51 -32.63
CA ALA A 166 -4.87 -9.38 -32.74
C ALA A 166 -6.03 -8.85 -31.88
N ARG A 167 -7.25 -9.16 -32.31
CA ARG A 167 -8.45 -8.95 -31.50
C ARG A 167 -8.74 -10.21 -30.71
N LEU A 168 -8.61 -10.12 -29.40
CA LEU A 168 -8.77 -11.21 -28.44
C LEU A 168 -9.73 -10.77 -27.32
N ASP A 169 -10.65 -9.85 -27.61
CA ASP A 169 -11.65 -9.41 -26.65
C ASP A 169 -12.48 -10.61 -26.17
N GLN A 170 -12.59 -10.73 -24.85
CA GLN A 170 -13.29 -11.82 -24.16
C GLN A 170 -12.78 -13.23 -24.50
N ALA A 171 -11.57 -13.38 -25.05
CA ALA A 171 -10.95 -14.69 -25.23
C ALA A 171 -10.61 -15.33 -23.88
N SER A 172 -10.73 -16.66 -23.79
CA SER A 172 -10.37 -17.42 -22.58
C SER A 172 -9.00 -18.05 -22.74
N PHE A 173 -8.10 -17.75 -21.82
CA PHE A 173 -6.78 -18.35 -21.64
C PHE A 173 -6.67 -19.06 -20.28
N LYS A 174 -7.80 -19.41 -19.65
CA LYS A 174 -7.81 -20.03 -18.32
C LYS A 174 -6.92 -21.25 -18.28
N GLU A 175 -6.13 -21.39 -17.22
CA GLU A 175 -5.30 -22.59 -16.99
C GLU A 175 -4.31 -22.92 -18.13
N SER A 176 -4.05 -21.99 -19.05
CA SER A 176 -3.13 -22.18 -20.17
C SER A 176 -1.66 -21.99 -19.76
N GLU A 177 -0.75 -22.59 -20.52
CA GLU A 177 0.70 -22.33 -20.42
C GLU A 177 1.15 -21.57 -21.68
N LEU A 178 1.53 -20.31 -21.51
CA LEU A 178 1.92 -19.39 -22.58
C LEU A 178 3.40 -19.03 -22.44
N LEU A 179 4.19 -19.43 -23.43
CA LEU A 179 5.63 -19.18 -23.46
C LEU A 179 6.01 -18.38 -24.70
N GLU A 180 6.70 -17.24 -24.52
CA GLU A 180 7.25 -16.45 -25.63
C GLU A 180 6.16 -16.00 -26.63
N ILE A 181 4.95 -15.70 -26.14
CA ILE A 181 3.83 -15.23 -26.98
C ILE A 181 3.93 -13.72 -27.17
N ASP A 182 3.73 -13.25 -28.39
CA ASP A 182 3.67 -11.83 -28.72
C ASP A 182 2.20 -11.36 -28.77
N PHE A 183 1.78 -10.58 -27.79
CA PHE A 183 0.50 -9.87 -27.73
C PHE A 183 0.68 -8.35 -27.91
N SER A 184 1.77 -7.89 -28.51
CA SER A 184 2.05 -6.46 -28.67
C SER A 184 0.89 -5.75 -29.35
N ASP A 185 0.39 -4.66 -28.76
CA ASP A 185 -0.74 -3.86 -29.23
C ASP A 185 -2.06 -4.64 -29.44
N ALA A 186 -2.17 -5.86 -28.91
CA ALA A 186 -3.38 -6.67 -29.02
C ALA A 186 -4.55 -6.10 -28.19
N ASN A 187 -5.77 -6.37 -28.64
CA ASN A 187 -6.98 -6.11 -27.86
C ASN A 187 -7.32 -7.30 -26.99
N LEU A 188 -7.03 -7.23 -25.69
CA LEU A 188 -7.31 -8.25 -24.68
C LEU A 188 -8.35 -7.79 -23.65
N GLU A 189 -9.22 -6.86 -24.05
CA GLU A 189 -10.26 -6.34 -23.15
C GLU A 189 -11.19 -7.46 -22.69
N GLY A 190 -11.31 -7.62 -21.36
CA GLY A 190 -12.10 -8.67 -20.74
C GLY A 190 -11.59 -10.10 -20.96
N ALA A 191 -10.39 -10.29 -21.53
CA ALA A 191 -9.80 -11.61 -21.69
C ALA A 191 -9.49 -12.27 -20.33
N ASP A 192 -9.62 -13.59 -20.25
CA ASP A 192 -9.51 -14.34 -19.00
C ASP A 192 -8.27 -15.23 -18.96
N PHE A 193 -7.25 -14.79 -18.24
CA PHE A 193 -6.00 -15.51 -17.94
C PHE A 193 -5.99 -16.10 -16.53
N SER A 194 -7.16 -16.32 -15.90
CA SER A 194 -7.21 -16.86 -14.55
C SER A 194 -6.53 -18.23 -14.49
N GLN A 195 -5.66 -18.42 -13.49
CA GLN A 195 -4.83 -19.62 -13.31
C GLN A 195 -3.85 -19.93 -14.47
N ALA A 196 -3.69 -19.01 -15.44
CA ALA A 196 -2.74 -19.20 -16.52
C ALA A 196 -1.28 -19.01 -16.05
N LYS A 197 -0.34 -19.64 -16.74
CA LYS A 197 1.10 -19.39 -16.61
C LYS A 197 1.60 -18.65 -17.84
N LEU A 198 2.05 -17.41 -17.65
CA LEU A 198 2.68 -16.59 -18.69
C LEU A 198 4.17 -16.47 -18.39
N GLU A 199 5.01 -16.86 -19.33
CA GLU A 199 6.46 -16.77 -19.22
C GLU A 199 7.03 -16.10 -20.48
N LYS A 200 7.81 -15.03 -20.30
CA LYS A 200 8.48 -14.28 -21.39
C LYS A 200 7.54 -13.79 -22.50
N CYS A 201 6.28 -13.54 -22.16
CA CYS A 201 5.31 -13.01 -23.11
C CYS A 201 5.48 -11.48 -23.25
N VAL A 202 5.20 -10.96 -24.45
CA VAL A 202 5.26 -9.53 -24.76
C VAL A 202 3.84 -9.00 -24.85
N LEU A 203 3.46 -8.12 -23.93
CA LEU A 203 2.15 -7.46 -23.87
C LEU A 203 2.32 -5.93 -23.96
N LYS A 204 3.37 -5.47 -24.64
CA LYS A 204 3.68 -4.04 -24.80
C LYS A 204 2.54 -3.35 -25.54
N GLY A 205 2.03 -2.24 -25.00
CA GLY A 205 0.94 -1.46 -25.62
C GLY A 205 -0.42 -2.17 -25.68
N ALA A 206 -0.54 -3.39 -25.13
CA ALA A 206 -1.77 -4.16 -25.19
C ALA A 206 -2.91 -3.49 -24.38
N ARG A 207 -4.14 -3.67 -24.86
CA ARG A 207 -5.36 -3.22 -24.16
C ARG A 207 -5.90 -4.34 -23.29
N LEU A 208 -5.78 -4.20 -21.97
CA LEU A 208 -6.09 -5.21 -20.94
C LEU A 208 -7.17 -4.71 -19.96
N ARG A 209 -8.02 -3.77 -20.39
CA ARG A 209 -9.08 -3.25 -19.52
C ARG A 209 -9.99 -4.40 -19.07
N ASN A 210 -10.25 -4.48 -17.77
CA ASN A 210 -11.04 -5.56 -17.15
C ASN A 210 -10.52 -6.99 -17.39
N ALA A 211 -9.28 -7.17 -17.87
CA ALA A 211 -8.72 -8.51 -18.04
C ALA A 211 -8.53 -9.21 -16.67
N LEU A 212 -8.72 -10.53 -16.66
CA LEU A 212 -8.70 -11.36 -15.45
C LEU A 212 -7.42 -12.17 -15.39
N PHE A 213 -6.67 -12.05 -14.30
CA PHE A 213 -5.39 -12.72 -14.02
C PHE A 213 -5.41 -13.32 -12.60
N ASN A 214 -6.60 -13.66 -12.10
CA ASN A 214 -6.73 -14.20 -10.75
C ASN A 214 -5.97 -15.53 -10.65
N SER A 215 -5.14 -15.66 -9.62
CA SER A 215 -4.28 -16.83 -9.39
C SER A 215 -3.32 -17.15 -10.54
N ALA A 216 -3.10 -16.22 -11.48
CA ALA A 216 -2.16 -16.40 -12.58
C ALA A 216 -0.71 -16.32 -12.10
N THR A 217 0.20 -16.97 -12.83
CA THR A 217 1.65 -16.83 -12.64
C THR A 217 2.24 -16.11 -13.84
N VAL A 218 2.88 -14.96 -13.61
CA VAL A 218 3.41 -14.08 -14.65
C VAL A 218 4.90 -13.84 -14.38
N ILE A 219 5.76 -14.28 -15.30
CA ILE A 219 7.22 -14.30 -15.12
C ILE A 219 7.89 -13.70 -16.35
N ASP A 220 8.80 -12.74 -16.14
CA ASP A 220 9.63 -12.13 -17.19
C ASP A 220 8.81 -11.55 -18.36
N CYS A 221 7.57 -11.13 -18.10
CA CYS A 221 6.68 -10.59 -19.11
C CYS A 221 6.81 -9.06 -19.22
N ASN A 222 6.56 -8.52 -20.40
CA ASN A 222 6.66 -7.10 -20.70
C ASN A 222 5.28 -6.48 -20.92
N PHE A 223 4.81 -5.66 -19.99
CA PHE A 223 3.55 -4.90 -20.03
C PHE A 223 3.80 -3.39 -20.20
N ASN A 224 4.99 -2.99 -20.67
CA ASN A 224 5.29 -1.57 -20.82
C ASN A 224 4.24 -0.88 -21.70
N GLN A 225 3.77 0.30 -21.27
CA GLN A 225 2.74 1.09 -21.96
C GLN A 225 1.37 0.40 -22.13
N ALA A 226 1.13 -0.74 -21.48
CA ALA A 226 -0.16 -1.41 -21.54
C ALA A 226 -1.26 -0.60 -20.82
N ASN A 227 -2.50 -0.77 -21.27
CA ASN A 227 -3.68 -0.22 -20.62
C ASN A 227 -4.37 -1.30 -19.78
N MET A 228 -4.18 -1.27 -18.47
CA MET A 228 -4.64 -2.26 -17.48
C MET A 228 -5.62 -1.64 -16.48
N ILE A 229 -6.46 -0.69 -16.93
CA ILE A 229 -7.52 -0.11 -16.09
C ILE A 229 -8.48 -1.22 -15.63
N ASP A 230 -8.86 -1.20 -14.35
CA ASP A 230 -9.76 -2.19 -13.73
C ASP A 230 -9.29 -3.66 -13.85
N PHE A 231 -7.99 -3.86 -14.08
CA PHE A 231 -7.35 -5.17 -14.19
C PHE A 231 -7.44 -5.96 -12.87
N ARG A 232 -7.73 -7.26 -12.93
CA ARG A 232 -7.91 -8.09 -11.73
C ARG A 232 -6.86 -9.18 -11.65
N ALA A 233 -5.97 -9.09 -10.68
CA ALA A 233 -4.86 -10.01 -10.48
C ALA A 233 -4.81 -10.51 -9.03
N LYS A 234 -5.96 -10.88 -8.48
CA LYS A 234 -6.06 -11.37 -7.10
C LYS A 234 -5.27 -12.66 -6.94
N GLU A 235 -4.55 -12.78 -5.83
CA GLU A 235 -3.79 -14.01 -5.47
C GLU A 235 -2.80 -14.47 -6.55
N SER A 236 -2.42 -13.57 -7.46
CA SER A 236 -1.51 -13.85 -8.56
C SER A 236 -0.04 -13.74 -8.13
N LYS A 237 0.85 -14.33 -8.92
CA LYS A 237 2.30 -14.32 -8.67
C LYS A 237 3.01 -13.63 -9.83
N TRP A 238 3.72 -12.55 -9.52
CA TRP A 238 4.44 -11.73 -10.48
C TRP A 238 5.92 -11.71 -10.13
N ARG A 239 6.77 -12.00 -11.12
CA ARG A 239 8.22 -11.96 -10.96
C ARG A 239 8.85 -11.24 -12.15
N THR A 240 9.73 -10.28 -11.83
CA THR A 240 10.64 -9.64 -12.81
C THR A 240 9.94 -9.07 -14.06
N CYS A 241 8.65 -8.73 -13.95
CA CYS A 241 7.88 -8.16 -15.04
C CYS A 241 8.13 -6.66 -15.17
N GLN A 242 8.12 -6.18 -16.40
CA GLN A 242 8.28 -4.76 -16.73
C GLN A 242 6.90 -4.15 -16.97
N ILE A 243 6.57 -3.09 -16.25
CA ILE A 243 5.23 -2.47 -16.31
C ILE A 243 5.34 -0.95 -16.54
N ARG A 244 6.52 -0.45 -16.93
CA ARG A 244 6.83 0.99 -17.01
C ARG A 244 5.87 1.75 -17.94
N GLY A 245 5.41 2.92 -17.48
CA GLY A 245 4.56 3.83 -18.26
C GLY A 245 3.15 3.31 -18.57
N SER A 246 2.75 2.18 -18.00
CA SER A 246 1.40 1.62 -18.14
C SER A 246 0.39 2.32 -17.21
N ASN A 247 -0.89 2.02 -17.43
CA ASN A 247 -1.98 2.50 -16.60
C ASN A 247 -2.71 1.33 -15.92
N LEU A 248 -2.58 1.22 -14.60
CA LEU A 248 -3.24 0.24 -13.73
C LEU A 248 -4.25 0.90 -12.79
N SER A 249 -4.82 2.05 -13.18
CA SER A 249 -5.79 2.75 -12.33
C SER A 249 -6.99 1.84 -12.03
N GLY A 250 -7.36 1.73 -10.75
CA GLY A 250 -8.43 0.86 -10.26
C GLY A 250 -8.11 -0.64 -10.23
N ALA A 251 -6.90 -1.06 -10.61
CA ALA A 251 -6.55 -2.48 -10.64
C ALA A 251 -6.48 -3.11 -9.23
N ASP A 252 -6.76 -4.40 -9.17
CA ASP A 252 -6.92 -5.17 -7.94
C ASP A 252 -5.86 -6.28 -7.86
N PHE A 253 -4.83 -6.05 -7.04
CA PHE A 253 -3.76 -7.00 -6.73
C PHE A 253 -3.91 -7.59 -5.33
N LYS A 254 -5.14 -7.67 -4.82
CA LYS A 254 -5.37 -8.20 -3.47
C LYS A 254 -4.78 -9.60 -3.30
N GLY A 255 -3.98 -9.80 -2.25
CA GLY A 255 -3.33 -11.09 -1.96
C GLY A 255 -2.24 -11.51 -2.96
N ALA A 256 -1.88 -10.67 -3.92
CA ALA A 256 -0.87 -11.00 -4.91
C ALA A 256 0.54 -10.99 -4.31
N THR A 257 1.47 -11.74 -4.92
CA THR A 257 2.89 -11.68 -4.62
C THR A 257 3.64 -11.04 -5.78
N LEU A 258 4.33 -9.93 -5.53
CA LEU A 258 5.09 -9.18 -6.52
C LEU A 258 6.56 -9.11 -6.12
N PHE A 259 7.43 -9.70 -6.94
CA PHE A 259 8.87 -9.74 -6.72
C PHE A 259 9.63 -9.03 -7.84
N GLY A 260 10.38 -7.99 -7.49
CA GLY A 260 11.25 -7.28 -8.43
C GLY A 260 10.48 -6.60 -9.57
N ILE A 261 9.30 -6.06 -9.28
CA ILE A 261 8.44 -5.41 -10.28
C ILE A 261 8.79 -3.92 -10.36
N ASP A 262 9.01 -3.44 -11.58
CA ASP A 262 9.29 -2.03 -11.85
C ASP A 262 8.01 -1.28 -12.23
N PHE A 263 7.46 -0.53 -11.27
CA PHE A 263 6.32 0.37 -11.43
C PHE A 263 6.75 1.80 -11.76
N ALA A 264 7.99 2.04 -12.19
CA ALA A 264 8.43 3.39 -12.52
C ALA A 264 7.51 4.07 -13.54
N GLN A 265 7.17 5.34 -13.27
CA GLN A 265 6.37 6.19 -14.17
C GLN A 265 4.98 5.61 -14.52
N THR A 266 4.45 4.71 -13.69
CA THR A 266 3.13 4.10 -13.89
C THR A 266 2.00 4.90 -13.26
N GLN A 267 0.79 4.77 -13.81
CA GLN A 267 -0.44 5.31 -13.20
C GLN A 267 -1.12 4.21 -12.39
N LEU A 268 -1.16 4.36 -11.08
CA LEU A 268 -1.63 3.39 -10.09
C LEU A 268 -2.71 4.00 -9.18
N ASN A 269 -3.48 4.96 -9.69
CA ASN A 269 -4.52 5.62 -8.90
C ASN A 269 -5.56 4.60 -8.47
N GLU A 270 -6.00 4.64 -7.21
CA GLU A 270 -7.01 3.73 -6.65
C GLU A 270 -6.64 2.23 -6.72
N LEU A 271 -5.35 1.92 -6.90
CA LEU A 271 -4.83 0.56 -6.94
C LEU A 271 -4.97 -0.12 -5.56
N LYS A 272 -5.28 -1.42 -5.56
CA LYS A 272 -5.43 -2.20 -4.32
C LYS A 272 -4.32 -3.24 -4.18
N PHE A 273 -3.44 -3.04 -3.21
CA PHE A 273 -2.43 -4.00 -2.77
C PHE A 273 -2.80 -4.65 -1.42
N ASP A 274 -4.07 -4.63 -1.03
CA ASP A 274 -4.52 -5.20 0.24
C ASP A 274 -4.09 -6.67 0.36
N ASP A 275 -3.55 -7.05 1.52
CA ASP A 275 -3.05 -8.40 1.81
C ASP A 275 -1.94 -8.90 0.84
N ALA A 276 -1.37 -8.03 -0.01
CA ALA A 276 -0.33 -8.40 -0.96
C ALA A 276 1.06 -8.47 -0.33
N THR A 277 2.00 -9.12 -1.02
CA THR A 277 3.43 -9.14 -0.67
C THR A 277 4.24 -8.46 -1.76
N LEU A 278 4.92 -7.37 -1.44
CA LEU A 278 5.78 -6.61 -2.36
C LEU A 278 7.24 -6.70 -1.91
N VAL A 279 8.10 -7.26 -2.76
CA VAL A 279 9.53 -7.45 -2.47
C VAL A 279 10.37 -6.81 -3.57
N GLY A 280 11.20 -5.83 -3.21
CA GLY A 280 12.10 -5.16 -4.15
C GLY A 280 11.36 -4.45 -5.29
N VAL A 281 10.22 -3.84 -4.99
CA VAL A 281 9.41 -3.11 -5.98
C VAL A 281 9.85 -1.65 -6.08
N ASN A 282 9.80 -1.10 -7.29
CA ASN A 282 10.19 0.29 -7.57
C ASN A 282 8.98 1.14 -7.96
N PHE A 283 8.72 2.23 -7.24
CA PHE A 283 7.64 3.18 -7.51
C PHE A 283 8.14 4.56 -7.97
N TYR A 284 9.39 4.66 -8.45
CA TYR A 284 9.98 5.92 -8.91
C TYR A 284 9.05 6.68 -9.86
N GLN A 285 8.66 7.91 -9.50
CA GLN A 285 7.73 8.77 -10.25
C GLN A 285 6.36 8.13 -10.59
N ALA A 286 5.93 7.11 -9.83
CA ALA A 286 4.61 6.52 -9.98
C ALA A 286 3.52 7.44 -9.35
N ARG A 287 2.29 7.32 -9.86
CA ARG A 287 1.12 8.02 -9.31
C ARG A 287 0.22 7.04 -8.57
N LEU A 288 0.13 7.15 -7.25
CA LEU A 288 -0.54 6.20 -6.36
C LEU A 288 -1.73 6.83 -5.61
N ARG A 289 -2.30 7.93 -6.12
CA ARG A 289 -3.38 8.64 -5.42
C ARG A 289 -4.53 7.69 -5.06
N GLY A 290 -4.86 7.63 -3.76
CA GLY A 290 -5.93 6.78 -3.24
C GLY A 290 -5.64 5.27 -3.27
N ALA A 291 -4.40 4.86 -3.55
CA ALA A 291 -4.02 3.45 -3.49
C ALA A 291 -4.04 2.92 -2.04
N SER A 292 -4.38 1.64 -1.89
CA SER A 292 -4.53 0.95 -0.60
C SER A 292 -3.46 -0.11 -0.40
N PHE A 293 -2.83 -0.10 0.78
CA PHE A 293 -1.78 -1.04 1.20
C PHE A 293 -2.14 -1.70 2.54
N LYS A 294 -3.41 -2.07 2.76
CA LYS A 294 -3.84 -2.64 4.04
C LYS A 294 -3.27 -4.04 4.20
N ASN A 295 -2.65 -4.31 5.35
CA ASN A 295 -1.99 -5.60 5.65
C ASN A 295 -0.95 -6.03 4.59
N THR A 296 -0.43 -5.09 3.78
CA THR A 296 0.57 -5.41 2.76
C THR A 296 1.92 -5.66 3.39
N ALA A 297 2.58 -6.77 3.05
CA ALA A 297 3.95 -7.04 3.43
C ALA A 297 4.90 -6.32 2.47
N LEU A 298 5.63 -5.32 2.98
CA LEU A 298 6.59 -4.52 2.21
C LEU A 298 8.02 -4.89 2.61
N SER A 299 8.84 -5.29 1.64
CA SER A 299 10.26 -5.57 1.84
C SER A 299 11.10 -4.84 0.79
N ALA A 300 11.89 -3.86 1.26
CA ALA A 300 12.74 -3.01 0.43
C ALA A 300 12.03 -2.33 -0.77
N PRO A 301 10.87 -1.66 -0.59
CA PRO A 301 10.30 -0.84 -1.65
C PRO A 301 11.07 0.49 -1.79
N ASP A 302 11.14 1.01 -3.02
CA ASP A 302 11.65 2.35 -3.32
C ASP A 302 10.50 3.28 -3.75
N PHE A 303 10.34 4.41 -3.05
CA PHE A 303 9.27 5.38 -3.22
C PHE A 303 9.78 6.80 -3.53
N GLU A 304 11.03 6.95 -3.98
CA GLU A 304 11.62 8.24 -4.35
C GLU A 304 10.79 8.96 -5.42
N GLU A 305 10.56 10.27 -5.22
CA GLU A 305 9.82 11.16 -6.15
C GLU A 305 8.41 10.68 -6.53
N MET A 306 7.78 9.84 -5.71
CA MET A 306 6.43 9.32 -5.97
C MET A 306 5.33 10.36 -5.66
N ASP A 307 4.20 10.33 -6.40
CA ASP A 307 2.96 11.04 -6.06
C ASP A 307 1.93 10.14 -5.37
N PHE A 308 1.83 10.20 -4.04
CA PHE A 308 0.94 9.39 -3.21
C PHE A 308 0.14 10.18 -2.14
N PRO A 309 -0.61 11.22 -2.54
CA PRO A 309 -1.44 11.98 -1.62
C PRO A 309 -2.66 11.17 -1.19
N LYS A 310 -3.07 11.35 0.08
CA LYS A 310 -4.24 10.69 0.69
C LYS A 310 -4.17 9.15 0.69
N GLY A 311 -2.97 8.58 0.59
CA GLY A 311 -2.73 7.14 0.72
C GLY A 311 -2.95 6.60 2.13
N GLU A 312 -3.03 5.27 2.26
CA GLU A 312 -3.20 4.57 3.53
C GLU A 312 -2.02 3.63 3.82
N LEU A 313 -1.21 3.98 4.82
CA LEU A 313 -0.04 3.25 5.29
C LEU A 313 -0.01 3.13 6.83
N ALA A 314 -1.15 3.31 7.52
CA ALA A 314 -1.20 3.24 8.97
C ALA A 314 -0.71 1.88 9.51
N ARG A 315 0.04 1.93 10.61
CA ARG A 315 0.57 0.77 11.36
C ARG A 315 1.49 -0.16 10.56
N GLN A 316 1.97 0.28 9.39
CA GLN A 316 2.90 -0.50 8.59
C GLN A 316 4.33 -0.43 9.13
N ASN A 317 5.12 -1.49 8.90
CA ASN A 317 6.56 -1.46 9.11
C ASN A 317 7.26 -0.95 7.86
N LEU A 318 7.75 0.27 7.93
CA LEU A 318 8.36 1.05 6.87
C LEU A 318 9.76 1.53 7.30
N SER A 319 10.44 0.72 8.12
CA SER A 319 11.79 1.07 8.59
C SER A 319 12.77 1.15 7.42
N ARG A 320 13.62 2.18 7.38
CA ARG A 320 14.62 2.43 6.31
C ARG A 320 14.04 2.65 4.91
N ILE A 321 12.75 2.96 4.81
CA ILE A 321 12.10 3.27 3.53
C ILE A 321 12.65 4.57 2.93
N ASN A 322 12.69 4.64 1.59
CA ASN A 322 13.08 5.83 0.85
C ASN A 322 11.83 6.55 0.30
N PHE A 323 11.44 7.67 0.91
CA PHE A 323 10.39 8.60 0.48
C PHE A 323 10.95 9.96 0.08
N LYS A 324 12.25 10.05 -0.25
CA LYS A 324 12.90 11.30 -0.62
C LYS A 324 12.16 11.99 -1.78
N GLY A 325 11.86 13.27 -1.62
CA GLY A 325 11.13 14.08 -2.61
C GLY A 325 9.68 13.65 -2.88
N ALA A 326 9.16 12.65 -2.18
CA ALA A 326 7.82 12.14 -2.43
C ALA A 326 6.73 13.15 -2.05
N SER A 327 5.63 13.12 -2.80
CA SER A 327 4.39 13.85 -2.52
C SER A 327 3.44 12.97 -1.71
N LEU A 328 3.36 13.24 -0.41
CA LEU A 328 2.64 12.48 0.60
C LEU A 328 1.65 13.36 1.38
N ASP A 329 1.15 14.43 0.77
CA ASP A 329 0.21 15.36 1.40
C ASP A 329 -1.07 14.61 1.83
N GLU A 330 -1.53 14.88 3.05
CA GLU A 330 -2.68 14.24 3.71
C GLU A 330 -2.59 12.71 3.85
N ILE A 331 -1.41 12.08 3.68
CA ILE A 331 -1.26 10.64 3.84
C ILE A 331 -1.57 10.18 5.27
N ASN A 332 -2.12 8.97 5.42
CA ASN A 332 -2.27 8.33 6.72
C ASN A 332 -1.10 7.39 7.02
N LEU A 333 -0.23 7.78 7.96
CA LEU A 333 0.91 7.04 8.49
C LEU A 333 0.77 6.81 10.01
N SER A 334 -0.46 6.87 10.54
CA SER A 334 -0.73 6.75 11.97
C SER A 334 -0.18 5.45 12.54
N GLY A 335 0.66 5.53 13.58
CA GLY A 335 1.26 4.36 14.23
C GLY A 335 2.23 3.55 13.37
N ALA A 336 2.67 4.05 12.21
CA ALA A 336 3.64 3.36 11.37
C ALA A 336 5.03 3.32 12.03
N ILE A 337 5.82 2.29 11.73
CA ILE A 337 7.23 2.18 12.14
C ILE A 337 8.08 2.72 10.99
N LEU A 338 8.58 3.95 11.13
CA LEU A 338 9.34 4.73 10.14
C LEU A 338 10.79 5.00 10.60
N LYS A 339 11.31 4.09 11.44
CA LYS A 339 12.66 4.19 11.98
C LYS A 339 13.70 4.20 10.86
N ASP A 340 14.65 5.12 10.93
CA ASP A 340 15.70 5.29 9.91
C ASP A 340 15.17 5.59 8.49
N ALA A 341 13.92 6.02 8.33
CA ALA A 341 13.33 6.37 7.03
C ALA A 341 13.92 7.66 6.44
N ASP A 342 13.99 7.76 5.11
CA ASP A 342 14.38 8.98 4.41
C ASP A 342 13.16 9.70 3.81
N PHE A 343 12.87 10.88 4.32
CA PHE A 343 11.81 11.80 3.89
C PHE A 343 12.39 13.15 3.45
N ALA A 344 13.68 13.22 3.12
CA ALA A 344 14.29 14.49 2.72
C ALA A 344 13.50 15.14 1.58
N TYR A 345 13.16 16.42 1.74
CA TYR A 345 12.39 17.21 0.79
C TYR A 345 10.98 16.67 0.44
N ALA A 346 10.44 15.72 1.21
CA ALA A 346 9.10 15.20 0.99
C ALA A 346 8.01 16.23 1.32
N ARG A 347 6.88 16.17 0.62
CA ARG A 347 5.65 16.94 0.95
C ARG A 347 4.75 16.08 1.84
N LEU A 348 4.50 16.51 3.06
CA LEU A 348 3.74 15.82 4.10
C LEU A 348 2.70 16.78 4.73
N ALA A 349 2.23 17.78 3.99
CA ALA A 349 1.32 18.77 4.53
C ALA A 349 0.00 18.09 4.91
N GLY A 350 -0.47 18.32 6.15
CA GLY A 350 -1.67 17.68 6.70
C GLY A 350 -1.56 16.16 6.91
N ALA A 351 -0.38 15.55 6.78
CA ALA A 351 -0.20 14.12 7.00
C ALA A 351 -0.56 13.70 8.43
N LYS A 352 -1.12 12.49 8.60
CA LYS A 352 -1.42 11.89 9.90
C LYS A 352 -0.28 10.97 10.32
N LEU A 353 0.54 11.41 11.25
CA LEU A 353 1.73 10.73 11.78
C LEU A 353 1.59 10.46 13.30
N ASN A 354 0.38 10.58 13.86
CA ASN A 354 0.15 10.38 15.28
C ASN A 354 0.58 8.98 15.73
N GLN A 355 1.34 8.91 16.82
CA GLN A 355 1.93 7.67 17.37
C GLN A 355 2.93 6.95 16.44
N ALA A 356 3.36 7.54 15.32
CA ALA A 356 4.37 6.93 14.45
C ALA A 356 5.76 6.92 15.10
N ASP A 357 6.57 5.91 14.80
CA ASP A 357 7.99 5.85 15.19
C ASP A 357 8.89 6.35 14.06
N LEU A 358 9.23 7.64 14.09
CA LEU A 358 10.14 8.33 13.17
C LEU A 358 11.56 8.45 13.76
N SER A 359 11.94 7.59 14.72
CA SER A 359 13.26 7.70 15.34
C SER A 359 14.39 7.57 14.31
N ARG A 360 15.34 8.51 14.37
CA ARG A 360 16.45 8.66 13.40
C ARG A 360 16.05 8.87 11.94
N ALA A 361 14.80 9.22 11.66
CA ALA A 361 14.37 9.54 10.31
C ALA A 361 15.06 10.82 9.80
N ASN A 362 15.32 10.88 8.49
CA ASN A 362 15.79 12.08 7.81
C ASN A 362 14.59 12.84 7.24
N LEU A 363 14.22 13.97 7.84
CA LEU A 363 13.13 14.86 7.45
C LEU A 363 13.68 16.22 6.98
N THR A 364 14.93 16.27 6.53
CA THR A 364 15.59 17.51 6.10
C THR A 364 14.78 18.20 5.01
N GLY A 365 14.40 19.46 5.22
CA GLY A 365 13.63 20.24 4.25
C GLY A 365 12.20 19.73 3.96
N ALA A 366 11.71 18.75 4.72
CA ALA A 366 10.37 18.21 4.51
C ALA A 366 9.28 19.23 4.86
N ASN A 367 8.19 19.24 4.10
CA ASN A 367 7.02 20.08 4.40
C ASN A 367 6.00 19.33 5.25
N LEU A 368 6.00 19.57 6.55
CA LEU A 368 5.11 18.98 7.56
C LEU A 368 4.05 19.99 8.05
N ALA A 369 3.73 21.02 7.26
CA ALA A 369 2.76 22.02 7.68
C ALA A 369 1.40 21.37 7.99
N GLN A 370 0.80 21.74 9.12
CA GLN A 370 -0.48 21.18 9.61
C GLN A 370 -0.48 19.65 9.86
N ALA A 371 0.67 18.98 9.83
CA ALA A 371 0.74 17.55 10.10
C ALA A 371 0.37 17.22 11.55
N ASP A 372 -0.25 16.05 11.75
CA ASP A 372 -0.54 15.50 13.08
C ASP A 372 0.57 14.57 13.53
N LEU A 373 1.46 15.05 14.40
CA LEU A 373 2.58 14.32 15.00
C LEU A 373 2.31 14.06 16.50
N THR A 374 1.05 14.12 16.96
CA THR A 374 0.72 13.91 18.37
C THR A 374 1.23 12.54 18.84
N LYS A 375 2.00 12.51 19.93
CA LYS A 375 2.64 11.30 20.50
C LYS A 375 3.62 10.57 19.55
N ALA A 376 4.05 11.19 18.46
CA ALA A 376 5.05 10.58 17.58
C ALA A 376 6.43 10.50 18.25
N ASN A 377 7.21 9.48 17.92
CA ASN A 377 8.59 9.34 18.35
C ASN A 377 9.54 9.87 17.26
N LEU A 378 10.17 11.01 17.49
CA LEU A 378 11.12 11.69 16.61
C LEU A 378 12.53 11.71 17.24
N GLU A 379 12.83 10.79 18.16
CA GLU A 379 14.13 10.76 18.83
C GLU A 379 15.27 10.68 17.81
N ARG A 380 16.24 11.59 17.91
CA ARG A 380 17.41 11.71 17.00
C ARG A 380 17.04 11.91 15.52
N ALA A 381 15.81 12.30 15.20
CA ALA A 381 15.44 12.65 13.83
C ALA A 381 16.16 13.92 13.37
N ASN A 382 16.40 14.03 12.07
CA ASN A 382 16.92 15.24 11.44
C ASN A 382 15.77 16.02 10.77
N LEU A 383 15.36 17.14 11.36
CA LEU A 383 14.32 18.05 10.88
C LEU A 383 14.91 19.39 10.44
N ASP A 384 16.19 19.43 10.09
CA ASP A 384 16.83 20.67 9.63
C ASP A 384 16.08 21.22 8.41
N TYR A 385 15.81 22.53 8.41
CA TYR A 385 15.05 23.25 7.38
C TYR A 385 13.59 22.77 7.18
N ALA A 386 13.05 21.90 8.05
CA ALA A 386 11.68 21.40 7.91
C ALA A 386 10.63 22.50 8.14
N LEU A 387 9.53 22.44 7.39
CA LEU A 387 8.38 23.35 7.55
C LEU A 387 7.33 22.69 8.43
N LEU A 388 7.20 23.13 9.68
CA LEU A 388 6.30 22.59 10.71
C LEU A 388 5.22 23.60 11.13
N ASN A 389 4.93 24.59 10.28
CA ASN A 389 3.93 25.62 10.59
C ASN A 389 2.58 24.97 10.92
N GLN A 390 1.97 25.35 12.04
CA GLN A 390 0.69 24.80 12.53
C GLN A 390 0.68 23.28 12.77
N ALA A 391 1.83 22.61 12.85
CA ALA A 391 1.90 21.19 13.15
C ALA A 391 1.49 20.88 14.60
N LYS A 392 0.87 19.73 14.82
CA LYS A 392 0.48 19.21 16.14
C LYS A 392 1.56 18.27 16.66
N LEU A 393 2.32 18.69 17.66
CA LEU A 393 3.45 17.96 18.25
C LEU A 393 3.22 17.62 19.72
N GLN A 394 1.96 17.62 20.17
CA GLN A 394 1.66 17.40 21.59
C GLN A 394 2.15 16.02 22.02
N PHE A 395 2.86 15.96 23.15
CA PHE A 395 3.46 14.72 23.68
C PHE A 395 4.46 14.04 22.74
N ALA A 396 4.92 14.68 21.67
CA ALA A 396 5.91 14.10 20.77
C ALA A 396 7.29 14.00 21.45
N ASN A 397 8.05 12.95 21.13
CA ASN A 397 9.41 12.78 21.62
C ASN A 397 10.44 13.28 20.59
N LEU A 398 10.96 14.48 20.78
CA LEU A 398 11.99 15.13 19.95
C LEU A 398 13.38 15.09 20.60
N ALA A 399 13.62 14.18 21.56
CA ALA A 399 14.88 14.13 22.28
C ALA A 399 16.06 13.92 21.32
N ASN A 400 17.10 14.72 21.47
CA ASN A 400 18.30 14.72 20.63
C ASN A 400 18.05 14.94 19.13
N ALA A 401 16.86 15.44 18.73
CA ALA A 401 16.58 15.78 17.33
C ALA A 401 17.31 17.07 16.91
N SER A 402 17.62 17.19 15.61
CA SER A 402 18.10 18.43 15.02
C SER A 402 16.93 19.15 14.34
N LEU A 403 16.72 20.43 14.66
CA LEU A 403 15.69 21.28 14.06
C LEU A 403 16.31 22.59 13.56
N ARG A 404 17.55 22.57 13.04
CA ARG A 404 18.25 23.80 12.63
C ARG A 404 17.46 24.49 11.52
N SER A 405 17.21 25.79 11.66
CA SER A 405 16.46 26.58 10.68
C SER A 405 15.05 26.04 10.38
N ALA A 406 14.44 25.27 11.29
CA ALA A 406 13.07 24.78 11.11
C ALA A 406 12.03 25.89 11.37
N HIS A 407 10.90 25.81 10.67
CA HIS A 407 9.81 26.78 10.79
C HIS A 407 8.66 26.20 11.61
N LEU A 408 8.50 26.64 12.85
CA LEU A 408 7.54 26.11 13.84
C LEU A 408 6.47 27.16 14.21
N ASN A 409 6.20 28.14 13.34
CA ASN A 409 5.22 29.18 13.62
C ASN A 409 3.83 28.56 13.85
N ASN A 410 3.17 28.94 14.94
CA ASN A 410 1.86 28.41 15.37
C ASN A 410 1.83 26.89 15.65
N ALA A 411 2.97 26.21 15.78
CA ALA A 411 2.99 24.79 16.12
C ALA A 411 2.64 24.56 17.61
N ASP A 412 2.00 23.43 17.91
CA ASP A 412 1.68 23.05 19.29
C ASP A 412 2.61 21.94 19.79
N LEU A 413 3.62 22.32 20.56
CA LEU A 413 4.59 21.43 21.22
C LEU A 413 4.24 21.17 22.69
N SER A 414 2.96 21.29 23.08
CA SER A 414 2.56 21.07 24.47
C SER A 414 2.99 19.69 24.97
N GLN A 415 3.65 19.62 26.11
CA GLN A 415 4.17 18.39 26.72
C GLN A 415 5.18 17.61 25.83
N ALA A 416 5.74 18.23 24.78
CA ALA A 416 6.75 17.58 23.94
C ALA A 416 8.09 17.44 24.69
N ASN A 417 8.83 16.37 24.39
CA ASN A 417 10.18 16.16 24.93
C ASN A 417 11.24 16.69 23.95
N LEU A 418 11.83 17.85 24.24
CA LEU A 418 12.88 18.51 23.46
C LEU A 418 14.26 18.39 24.12
N GLN A 419 14.47 17.41 25.01
CA GLN A 419 15.72 17.25 25.73
C GLN A 419 16.90 17.10 24.77
N ASN A 420 17.96 17.89 24.97
CA ASN A 420 19.16 17.95 24.13
C ASN A 420 18.89 18.26 22.63
N ALA A 421 17.69 18.70 22.26
CA ALA A 421 17.39 19.04 20.87
C ALA A 421 18.17 20.28 20.41
N VAL A 422 18.48 20.34 19.12
CA VAL A 422 19.17 21.49 18.52
C VAL A 422 18.15 22.39 17.82
N LEU A 423 17.90 23.58 18.39
CA LEU A 423 16.96 24.58 17.88
C LEU A 423 17.70 25.87 17.53
N GLU A 424 18.67 25.77 16.62
CA GLU A 424 19.42 26.92 16.14
C GLU A 424 18.71 27.53 14.94
N ASP A 425 18.47 28.85 14.97
CA ASP A 425 17.78 29.57 13.88
C ASP A 425 16.32 29.14 13.64
N VAL A 426 15.64 28.62 14.66
CA VAL A 426 14.24 28.20 14.57
C VAL A 426 13.28 29.39 14.65
N GLU A 427 12.24 29.38 13.81
CA GLU A 427 11.11 30.31 13.92
C GLU A 427 10.02 29.74 14.83
N LEU A 428 9.78 30.37 15.99
CA LEU A 428 8.80 29.93 17.01
C LEU A 428 7.64 30.93 17.19
N ASN A 429 7.31 31.75 16.19
CA ASN A 429 6.29 32.79 16.37
C ASN A 429 4.94 32.14 16.72
N GLN A 430 4.37 32.50 17.87
CA GLN A 430 3.09 31.96 18.38
C GLN A 430 3.08 30.44 18.59
N ALA A 431 4.24 29.77 18.69
CA ALA A 431 4.30 28.36 19.05
C ALA A 431 3.90 28.14 20.52
N VAL A 432 3.21 27.04 20.81
CA VAL A 432 2.81 26.65 22.17
C VAL A 432 3.80 25.64 22.73
N LEU A 433 4.46 25.97 23.84
CA LEU A 433 5.45 25.08 24.52
C LEU A 433 5.04 24.71 25.96
N THR A 434 3.75 24.78 26.28
CA THR A 434 3.24 24.51 27.63
C THR A 434 3.58 23.08 28.06
N GLY A 435 4.33 22.90 29.15
CA GLY A 435 4.72 21.56 29.60
C GLY A 435 5.92 20.95 28.87
N ALA A 436 6.48 21.59 27.85
CA ALA A 436 7.57 21.01 27.06
C ALA A 436 8.88 20.88 27.86
N ASN A 437 9.57 19.75 27.72
CA ASN A 437 10.87 19.52 28.34
C ASN A 437 12.01 19.98 27.42
N VAL A 438 12.56 21.17 27.64
CA VAL A 438 13.69 21.72 26.86
C VAL A 438 15.04 21.62 27.57
N LYS A 439 15.20 20.67 28.51
CA LYS A 439 16.46 20.48 29.24
C LYS A 439 17.62 20.30 28.26
N ASN A 440 18.67 21.11 28.41
CA ASN A 440 19.86 21.14 27.54
C ASN A 440 19.59 21.43 26.05
N ALA A 441 18.39 21.91 25.69
CA ALA A 441 18.11 22.29 24.32
C ALA A 441 18.95 23.51 23.90
N ARG A 442 19.53 23.46 22.69
CA ARG A 442 20.31 24.57 22.11
C ARG A 442 19.35 25.55 21.43
N ILE A 443 18.89 26.56 22.16
CA ILE A 443 17.93 27.59 21.68
C ILE A 443 18.61 28.98 21.69
N LYS A 444 18.36 29.83 20.67
CA LYS A 444 18.93 31.19 20.64
C LYS A 444 18.39 32.06 21.77
N LYS A 445 19.22 33.02 22.22
CA LYS A 445 18.91 33.92 23.35
C LYS A 445 17.63 34.76 23.14
N LYS A 446 17.27 35.07 21.89
CA LYS A 446 16.04 35.81 21.53
C LYS A 446 14.77 34.99 21.79
N GLU A 447 14.78 33.70 21.49
CA GLU A 447 13.67 32.76 21.73
C GLU A 447 13.65 32.26 23.19
N ARG A 448 14.82 32.19 23.86
CA ARG A 448 14.93 31.85 25.30
C ARG A 448 14.10 32.77 26.20
N LYS A 449 13.77 34.00 25.79
CA LYS A 449 12.96 34.92 26.60
C LYS A 449 11.53 34.41 26.88
N ALA A 450 11.05 33.41 26.14
CA ALA A 450 9.74 32.80 26.35
C ALA A 450 9.77 31.53 27.23
N LEU A 451 10.95 31.09 27.69
CA LEU A 451 11.16 29.81 28.38
C LEU A 451 11.93 30.02 29.71
N CYS A 452 11.62 29.25 30.76
CA CYS A 452 12.41 29.30 32.01
C CYS A 452 13.83 28.84 31.75
N GLN A 453 14.80 29.56 32.28
CA GLN A 453 16.20 29.17 32.20
C GLN A 453 16.57 28.00 33.12
N GLU A 454 15.71 27.64 34.09
CA GLU A 454 15.95 26.53 35.03
C GLU A 454 15.11 25.29 34.71
N CYS A 455 13.78 25.46 34.55
CA CYS A 455 12.83 24.37 34.32
C CYS A 455 12.60 24.08 32.82
N GLY A 456 12.99 25.01 31.92
CA GLY A 456 12.66 24.95 30.50
C GLY A 456 11.20 25.23 30.11
N GLN A 457 10.26 25.27 31.06
CA GLN A 457 8.83 25.52 30.78
C GLN A 457 8.59 26.87 30.13
N ALA A 458 7.54 26.94 29.30
CA ALA A 458 6.97 28.21 28.85
C ALA A 458 6.67 29.12 30.04
N LEU A 459 7.11 30.37 29.94
CA LEU A 459 6.73 31.40 30.90
C LEU A 459 5.23 31.67 30.76
N ASP A 460 4.55 31.91 31.87
CA ASP A 460 3.17 32.36 31.87
C ASP A 460 3.03 33.74 31.18
N LYS A 461 1.79 34.23 31.00
CA LYS A 461 1.51 35.54 30.39
C LYS A 461 2.17 36.73 31.12
N THR A 462 2.73 36.50 32.31
CA THR A 462 3.43 37.50 33.13
C THR A 462 4.96 37.35 33.11
N GLY A 463 5.49 36.39 32.34
CA GLY A 463 6.92 36.15 32.22
C GLY A 463 7.53 35.29 33.34
N LYS A 464 6.73 34.54 34.11
CA LYS A 464 7.20 33.66 35.21
C LYS A 464 7.08 32.18 34.84
N CYS A 465 8.06 31.33 35.19
CA CYS A 465 7.90 29.88 34.99
C CYS A 465 7.00 29.31 36.07
N PRO A 466 5.84 28.71 35.75
CA PRO A 466 4.94 28.15 36.76
C PRO A 466 5.59 27.06 37.62
N MET A 467 6.60 26.34 37.10
CA MET A 467 7.40 25.36 37.86
C MET A 467 8.50 26.02 38.71
N CYS A 468 9.34 26.90 38.15
CA CYS A 468 10.44 27.58 38.85
C CYS A 468 9.90 28.58 39.91
N SER A 469 8.76 29.21 39.65
CA SER A 469 8.14 30.18 40.55
C SER A 469 7.32 29.52 41.66
N ALA A 470 7.00 28.22 41.54
CA ALA A 470 6.54 27.42 42.67
C ALA A 470 7.67 27.11 43.67
N GLU A 471 8.92 27.01 43.20
CA GLU A 471 10.09 26.77 44.07
C GLU A 471 10.77 28.04 44.59
N LYS A 472 10.54 29.22 43.99
CA LYS A 472 11.18 30.49 44.37
C LYS A 472 10.31 31.47 45.15
N SER A 473 9.26 31.01 45.82
CA SER A 473 8.48 31.83 46.73
C SER A 473 8.49 31.35 48.18
N VAL A 474 9.65 30.97 48.73
CA VAL A 474 9.87 31.02 50.19
C VAL A 474 11.34 31.35 50.53
N VAL A 475 11.81 32.57 50.27
CA VAL A 475 12.80 33.23 51.14
C VAL A 475 12.53 34.74 51.19
N LEU A 476 11.99 35.15 52.35
CA LEU A 476 11.96 36.49 52.98
C LEU A 476 11.66 37.74 52.15
N LYS A 477 10.38 38.14 52.16
CA LYS A 477 9.92 39.44 52.74
C LYS A 477 8.39 39.48 52.79
N ARG A 478 7.80 38.65 53.65
CA ARG A 478 6.57 39.01 54.34
C ARG A 478 6.93 39.14 55.80
N LYS A 479 6.59 40.27 56.41
CA LYS A 479 6.50 40.38 57.87
C LYS A 479 5.68 39.18 58.33
N PHE A 480 6.35 38.20 58.94
CA PHE A 480 5.66 37.22 59.76
C PHE A 480 5.15 38.00 60.95
N ASP A 481 3.84 38.17 61.01
CA ASP A 481 3.19 38.50 62.26
C ASP A 481 3.37 37.27 63.15
N PHE A 482 4.24 37.41 64.15
CA PHE A 482 4.59 36.34 65.08
C PHE A 482 3.46 36.01 66.07
N SER A 483 2.33 36.74 66.03
CA SER A 483 1.24 36.64 66.99
C SER A 483 0.73 35.20 67.25
N PRO A 484 0.51 34.30 66.25
CA PRO A 484 -0.05 32.97 66.54
C PRO A 484 0.99 31.97 67.07
N ILE A 485 2.24 32.06 66.60
CA ILE A 485 3.32 31.12 66.97
C ILE A 485 3.88 31.48 68.35
N LEU A 486 4.02 32.77 68.67
CA LEU A 486 4.37 33.22 70.02
C LEU A 486 3.23 33.01 71.03
N PHE A 487 1.97 33.08 70.63
CA PHE A 487 0.82 32.74 71.49
C PHE A 487 0.80 31.25 71.86
N PHE A 488 1.07 30.35 70.91
CA PHE A 488 1.14 28.92 71.18
C PHE A 488 2.44 28.47 71.89
N LEU A 489 3.58 29.14 71.63
CA LEU A 489 4.82 28.93 72.41
C LEU A 489 4.69 29.48 73.85
N ALA A 490 3.94 30.57 74.08
CA ALA A 490 3.65 31.08 75.42
C ALA A 490 2.68 30.18 76.21
N LEU A 491 1.71 29.56 75.54
CA LEU A 491 0.82 28.55 76.14
C LEU A 491 1.56 27.26 76.53
N LEU A 492 2.65 26.91 75.83
CA LEU A 492 3.52 25.78 76.17
C LEU A 492 4.63 26.14 77.18
N ALA A 493 4.99 27.41 77.32
CA ALA A 493 5.99 27.86 78.28
C ALA A 493 5.51 27.74 79.74
N GLY A 494 4.21 27.97 80.00
CA GLY A 494 3.65 27.85 81.35
C GLY A 494 3.82 26.45 81.99
N PRO A 495 3.43 25.36 81.30
CA PRO A 495 3.61 24.00 81.82
C PRO A 495 5.08 23.55 81.88
N LEU A 496 5.92 23.95 80.92
CA LEU A 496 7.36 23.59 80.92
C LEU A 496 8.15 24.33 82.00
N LEU A 497 7.81 25.59 82.30
CA LEU A 497 8.40 26.33 83.43
C LEU A 497 7.91 25.78 84.78
N TRP A 498 6.66 25.31 84.88
CA TRP A 498 6.15 24.66 86.09
C TRP A 498 6.86 23.32 86.39
N ILE A 499 7.24 22.56 85.35
CA ILE A 499 8.02 21.31 85.50
C ILE A 499 9.49 21.59 85.86
N LEU A 500 10.08 22.69 85.38
CA LEU A 500 11.48 23.05 85.68
C LEU A 500 11.65 23.71 87.06
N ASP A 501 10.67 24.49 87.54
CA ASP A 501 10.70 25.15 88.85
C ASP A 501 10.30 24.20 90.01
N SER A 502 9.65 23.07 89.69
CA SER A 502 9.31 22.02 90.66
C SER A 502 10.50 21.18 91.12
N SER A 503 11.71 21.42 90.58
CA SER A 503 12.93 20.71 90.98
C SER A 503 13.48 21.13 92.35
N LEU A 504 12.89 22.15 93.01
CA LEU A 504 13.35 22.65 94.31
C LEU A 504 12.44 22.31 95.51
N TYR A 505 11.35 21.55 95.33
CA TYR A 505 10.43 21.18 96.43
C TYR A 505 10.07 19.68 96.47
N PHE A 506 11.05 18.79 96.30
CA PHE A 506 10.84 17.36 96.54
C PHE A 506 11.12 16.99 98.00
N SER A 507 10.11 17.15 98.87
CA SER A 507 10.11 16.43 100.17
C SER A 507 8.74 16.08 100.76
N LYS A 508 7.61 16.38 100.11
CA LYS A 508 6.27 16.12 100.70
C LYS A 508 5.17 15.70 99.73
N PHE A 509 5.42 14.71 98.86
CA PHE A 509 4.34 14.09 98.08
C PHE A 509 4.35 12.57 98.20
N SER A 510 3.16 11.97 98.24
CA SER A 510 2.96 10.53 98.31
C SER A 510 3.07 9.89 96.91
N ASN A 511 3.40 8.60 96.86
CA ASN A 511 3.61 7.83 95.62
C ASN A 511 2.43 7.88 94.61
N PHE A 512 1.23 8.27 95.07
CA PHE A 512 0.03 8.33 94.24
C PHE A 512 -0.04 9.59 93.35
N GLU A 513 0.55 10.71 93.77
CA GLU A 513 0.53 11.96 93.01
C GLU A 513 1.57 12.01 91.88
N LEU A 514 2.68 11.28 92.03
CA LEU A 514 3.67 11.10 90.95
C LEU A 514 3.13 10.27 89.78
N LEU A 515 2.26 9.28 90.05
CA LEU A 515 1.68 8.44 88.98
C LEU A 515 0.68 9.21 88.11
N PHE A 516 -0.05 10.16 88.71
CA PHE A 516 -1.04 11.00 88.03
C PHE A 516 -0.38 12.06 87.14
N MET A 517 0.76 12.60 87.56
CA MET A 517 1.59 13.51 86.75
C MET A 517 2.24 12.78 85.56
N GLY A 518 2.65 11.53 85.74
CA GLY A 518 3.22 10.69 84.67
C GLY A 518 2.22 10.32 83.57
N SER A 519 0.95 10.04 83.92
CA SER A 519 -0.09 9.69 82.94
C SER A 519 -0.56 10.90 82.13
N LEU A 520 -0.59 12.09 82.72
CA LEU A 520 -0.89 13.35 82.00
C LEU A 520 0.22 13.70 81.01
N GLY A 521 1.49 13.52 81.39
CA GLY A 521 2.65 13.72 80.52
C GLY A 521 2.66 12.74 79.32
N LEU A 522 2.32 11.47 79.55
CA LEU A 522 2.22 10.47 78.48
C LEU A 522 1.10 10.80 77.48
N GLY A 523 -0.06 11.28 77.96
CA GLY A 523 -1.19 11.66 77.11
C GLY A 523 -0.90 12.86 76.19
N ILE A 524 -0.13 13.84 76.69
CA ILE A 524 0.32 15.00 75.91
C ILE A 524 1.33 14.56 74.84
N ILE A 525 2.28 13.70 75.18
CA ILE A 525 3.29 13.17 74.23
C ILE A 525 2.63 12.34 73.11
N ILE A 526 1.65 11.50 73.44
CA ILE A 526 0.90 10.70 72.45
C ILE A 526 0.07 11.60 71.52
N SER A 527 -0.51 12.69 72.06
CA SER A 527 -1.25 13.68 71.26
C SER A 527 -0.33 14.46 70.30
N ILE A 528 0.88 14.78 70.72
CA ILE A 528 1.90 15.44 69.88
C ILE A 528 2.39 14.49 68.79
N LEU A 529 2.68 13.22 69.13
CA LEU A 529 3.13 12.22 68.17
C LEU A 529 2.06 11.89 67.11
N THR A 530 0.78 11.83 67.49
CA THR A 530 -0.34 11.62 66.55
C THR A 530 -0.59 12.83 65.64
N LEU A 531 -0.38 14.05 66.14
CA LEU A 531 -0.38 15.27 65.30
C LEU A 531 0.77 15.28 64.29
N ILE A 532 1.97 14.86 64.70
CA ILE A 532 3.14 14.75 63.81
C ILE A 532 2.92 13.64 62.76
N LEU A 533 2.40 12.48 63.14
CA LEU A 533 2.06 11.39 62.21
C LEU A 533 0.92 11.76 61.25
N GLY A 534 -0.07 12.52 61.71
CA GLY A 534 -1.12 13.08 60.85
C GLY A 534 -0.56 14.05 59.81
N PHE A 535 0.43 14.87 60.19
CA PHE A 535 1.08 15.83 59.29
C PHE A 535 2.01 15.16 58.27
N THR A 536 2.69 14.07 58.63
CA THR A 536 3.57 13.33 57.71
C THR A 536 2.79 12.45 56.73
N LEU A 537 1.59 11.99 57.09
CA LEU A 537 0.68 11.30 56.16
C LEU A 537 -0.08 12.28 55.24
N TRP A 538 -0.21 13.55 55.63
CA TRP A 538 -0.84 14.59 54.81
C TRP A 538 0.05 15.09 53.67
N SER A 539 1.35 14.82 53.71
CA SER A 539 2.34 15.31 52.74
C SER A 539 2.58 14.39 51.53
N LYS A 540 1.84 13.29 51.37
CA LYS A 540 1.89 12.44 50.17
C LYS A 540 0.50 12.29 49.52
N ASP A 541 0.34 12.94 48.37
CA ASP A 541 -0.58 12.69 47.25
C ASP A 541 -2.12 12.62 47.50
N ALA A 542 -2.78 13.76 47.19
CA ALA A 542 -4.18 13.96 46.76
C ALA A 542 -5.35 13.67 47.75
N PRO A 543 -6.45 14.45 47.68
CA PRO A 543 -7.39 14.61 48.78
C PRO A 543 -8.48 13.52 48.75
N SER A 544 -8.61 12.75 49.82
CA SER A 544 -9.88 12.09 50.12
C SER A 544 -10.37 12.47 51.51
N VAL A 545 -11.59 13.00 51.56
CA VAL A 545 -12.33 13.48 52.74
C VAL A 545 -12.51 12.38 53.82
N ARG A 546 -12.10 11.13 53.54
CA ARG A 546 -12.15 10.01 54.48
C ARG A 546 -11.01 10.04 55.51
N GLY A 547 -9.82 10.56 55.18
CA GLY A 547 -8.68 10.61 56.10
C GLY A 547 -8.87 11.56 57.29
N ALA A 548 -9.42 12.74 57.02
CA ALA A 548 -9.70 13.73 58.06
C ALA A 548 -10.74 13.23 59.09
N ARG A 549 -11.77 12.50 58.63
CA ARG A 549 -12.80 11.95 59.53
C ARG A 549 -12.24 10.87 60.47
N VAL A 550 -11.30 10.05 60.02
CA VAL A 550 -10.69 9.01 60.86
C VAL A 550 -9.82 9.63 61.97
N ILE A 551 -9.05 10.67 61.67
CA ILE A 551 -8.21 11.36 62.66
C ILE A 551 -9.07 12.11 63.70
N THR A 552 -10.15 12.77 63.26
CA THR A 552 -11.08 13.45 64.18
C THR A 552 -11.84 12.46 65.08
N ILE A 553 -12.29 11.32 64.54
CA ILE A 553 -12.96 10.26 65.32
C ILE A 553 -11.98 9.62 66.32
N PHE A 554 -10.72 9.41 65.93
CA PHE A 554 -9.71 8.83 66.82
C PHE A 554 -9.34 9.79 67.97
N ASN A 555 -9.18 11.09 67.69
CA ASN A 555 -8.96 12.09 68.74
C ASN A 555 -10.18 12.25 69.67
N LEU A 556 -11.41 12.17 69.15
CA LEU A 556 -12.62 12.15 69.98
C LEU A 556 -12.68 10.91 70.88
N LEU A 557 -12.26 9.73 70.41
CA LEU A 557 -12.18 8.51 71.21
C LEU A 557 -11.09 8.55 72.30
N VAL A 558 -9.96 9.20 72.02
CA VAL A 558 -8.89 9.43 73.03
C VAL A 558 -9.37 10.40 74.10
N TRP A 559 -10.03 11.49 73.73
CA TRP A 559 -10.61 12.42 74.71
C TRP A 559 -11.83 11.85 75.45
N ALA A 560 -12.61 10.98 74.81
CA ALA A 560 -13.70 10.27 75.48
C ALA A 560 -13.18 9.24 76.50
N THR A 561 -12.05 8.58 76.23
CA THR A 561 -11.42 7.65 77.19
C THR A 561 -10.74 8.38 78.34
N VAL A 562 -10.10 9.52 78.09
CA VAL A 562 -9.59 10.42 79.15
C VAL A 562 -10.74 11.01 79.97
N GLY A 563 -11.86 11.38 79.33
CA GLY A 563 -13.07 11.84 80.00
C GLY A 563 -13.77 10.76 80.84
N LEU A 564 -13.85 9.52 80.35
CA LEU A 564 -14.43 8.39 81.11
C LEU A 564 -13.61 8.07 82.37
N LEU A 565 -12.27 8.19 82.29
CA LEU A 565 -11.36 8.01 83.42
C LEU A 565 -11.50 9.12 84.48
N VAL A 566 -11.96 10.31 84.09
CA VAL A 566 -12.26 11.42 85.02
C VAL A 566 -13.64 11.25 85.68
N VAL A 567 -14.60 10.59 85.01
CA VAL A 567 -15.98 10.39 85.51
C VAL A 567 -16.15 9.10 86.34
N ILE A 568 -15.27 8.11 86.20
CA ILE A 568 -15.24 6.88 87.04
C ILE A 568 -14.57 7.12 88.41
N LYS A 569 -14.27 8.37 88.76
CA LYS A 569 -13.66 8.76 90.05
C LYS A 569 -14.68 9.31 91.03
#